data_AF-A0A3D3G6Q3-F1
#
_entry.id   AF-A0A3D3G6Q3-F1
#
_cell.length_a   1.000
_cell.length_b   1.000
_cell.length_c   1.000
_cell.angle_alpha   90.00
_cell.angle_beta   90.00
_cell.angle_gamma   90.00
#
_symmetry.space_group_name_H-M   'P 1'
#
loop_
_entity.id
_entity.type
_entity.pdbx_description
1 polymer ?
#
loop_
_entity_poly.entity_id
_entity_poly.type
_entity_poly.pdbx_seq_one_letter_code
_entity_poly.pdbx_strand_id
1 'polypeptide(L)'
;MIPTRPQCLALWDKYNLPSAKRIHVEEVTQLAKFFASKLKAQNSNVKINEALVEAAALLHDIDKNVTKRAGERHPDTAERILKELGFDEVAEVVRKHSLHAILDPELTPKTWEEKIVYLADKMTKYEVIGVDHRFKLWYKEHLPPEAVKELNESFPKVKQLEQEIYQAAGITFIDIQEEFQQA
;
A
#
# COMPACT_ATOMS: atom_id res chain seq x y z
N MET A 1 -12.81 5.69 13.02
CA MET A 1 -12.66 7.10 12.57
C MET A 1 -11.61 7.12 11.47
N ILE A 2 -11.85 7.85 10.38
CA ILE A 2 -10.90 7.97 9.27
C ILE A 2 -10.41 9.43 9.22
N PRO A 3 -9.09 9.68 9.25
CA PRO A 3 -8.56 11.02 9.15
C PRO A 3 -8.74 11.57 7.73
N THR A 4 -9.01 12.87 7.64
CA THR A 4 -8.97 13.60 6.39
C THR A 4 -7.55 13.72 5.85
N ARG A 5 -7.39 14.01 4.56
CA ARG A 5 -6.09 14.25 3.94
C ARG A 5 -5.25 15.32 4.67
N PRO A 6 -5.77 16.52 5.03
CA PRO A 6 -5.02 17.49 5.83
C PRO A 6 -4.54 16.95 7.18
N GLN A 7 -5.34 16.12 7.84
CA GLN A 7 -4.92 15.46 9.08
C GLN A 7 -3.80 14.44 8.81
N CYS A 8 -3.87 13.68 7.72
CA CYS A 8 -2.79 12.75 7.33
C CYS A 8 -1.48 13.50 7.08
N LEU A 9 -1.52 14.61 6.34
CA LEU A 9 -0.38 15.48 6.07
C LEU A 9 0.23 16.05 7.37
N ALA A 10 -0.62 16.50 8.31
CA ALA A 10 -0.16 16.98 9.61
C ALA A 10 0.52 15.86 10.43
N LEU A 11 0.10 14.61 10.26
CA LEU A 11 0.77 13.47 10.90
C LEU A 11 2.15 13.20 10.29
N TRP A 12 2.36 13.44 8.99
CA TRP A 12 3.69 13.36 8.39
C TRP A 12 4.67 14.33 9.05
N ASP A 13 4.22 15.53 9.40
CA ASP A 13 5.03 16.51 10.12
C ASP A 13 5.24 16.07 11.58
N LYS A 14 4.17 15.66 12.26
CA LYS A 14 4.25 15.21 13.67
C LYS A 14 5.22 14.05 13.88
N TYR A 15 5.26 13.08 12.97
CA TYR A 15 6.12 11.90 13.05
C TYR A 15 7.38 12.01 12.18
N ASN A 16 7.68 13.20 11.66
CA ASN A 16 8.86 13.49 10.85
C ASN A 16 9.07 12.50 9.69
N LEU A 17 8.00 12.18 8.93
CA LEU A 17 8.07 11.28 7.79
C LEU A 17 9.07 11.84 6.75
N PRO A 18 10.11 11.07 6.35
CA PRO A 18 11.14 11.56 5.44
C PRO A 18 10.59 12.02 4.09
N SER A 19 11.21 13.02 3.45
CA SER A 19 10.74 13.57 2.17
C SER A 19 10.59 12.53 1.07
N ALA A 20 11.57 11.64 0.92
CA ALA A 20 11.51 10.54 -0.05
C ALA A 20 10.33 9.58 0.22
N LYS A 21 9.94 9.43 1.49
CA LYS A 21 8.77 8.64 1.89
C LYS A 21 7.46 9.38 1.65
N ARG A 22 7.43 10.69 1.84
CA ARG A 22 6.27 11.54 1.46
C ARG A 22 5.96 11.42 -0.04
N ILE A 23 6.99 11.47 -0.89
CA ILE A 23 6.84 11.24 -2.35
C ILE A 23 6.22 9.85 -2.60
N HIS A 24 6.81 8.82 -2.00
CA HIS A 24 6.33 7.45 -2.16
C HIS A 24 4.86 7.28 -1.75
N VAL A 25 4.47 7.70 -0.54
CA VAL A 25 3.08 7.51 -0.06
C VAL A 25 2.08 8.34 -0.88
N GLU A 26 2.49 9.47 -1.45
CA GLU A 26 1.65 10.28 -2.33
C GLU A 26 1.39 9.56 -3.66
N GLU A 27 2.43 9.01 -4.28
CA GLU A 27 2.31 8.20 -5.51
C GLU A 27 1.47 6.93 -5.28
N VAL A 28 1.67 6.25 -4.15
CA VAL A 28 0.82 5.12 -3.73
C VAL A 28 -0.63 5.55 -3.58
N THR A 29 -0.88 6.73 -3.00
CA THR A 29 -2.23 7.27 -2.82
C THR A 29 -2.91 7.56 -4.15
N GLN A 30 -2.20 8.17 -5.10
CA GLN A 30 -2.74 8.44 -6.43
C GLN A 30 -3.14 7.14 -7.15
N LEU A 31 -2.26 6.14 -7.17
CA LEU A 31 -2.55 4.83 -7.78
C LEU A 31 -3.69 4.09 -7.06
N ALA A 32 -3.72 4.14 -5.73
CA ALA A 32 -4.78 3.51 -4.93
C ALA A 32 -6.15 4.13 -5.24
N LYS A 33 -6.23 5.46 -5.37
CA LYS A 33 -7.47 6.17 -5.75
C LYS A 33 -7.89 5.85 -7.19
N PHE A 34 -6.93 5.73 -8.10
CA PHE A 34 -7.21 5.28 -9.47
C PHE A 34 -7.87 3.89 -9.47
N PHE A 35 -7.30 2.91 -8.75
CA PHE A 35 -7.92 1.58 -8.63
C PHE A 35 -9.32 1.61 -8.02
N ALA A 36 -9.50 2.35 -6.92
CA ALA A 36 -10.80 2.48 -6.26
C ALA A 36 -11.86 3.05 -7.22
N SER A 37 -11.51 4.09 -7.97
CA SER A 37 -12.38 4.72 -8.98
C SER A 37 -12.77 3.75 -10.10
N LYS A 38 -11.79 3.02 -10.66
CA LYS A 38 -12.04 2.05 -11.74
C LYS A 38 -12.91 0.88 -11.28
N LEU A 39 -12.65 0.33 -10.09
CA LEU A 39 -13.47 -0.74 -9.50
C LEU A 39 -14.92 -0.32 -9.30
N LYS A 40 -15.13 0.88 -8.75
CA LYS A 40 -16.47 1.45 -8.53
C LYS A 40 -17.20 1.71 -9.85
N ALA A 41 -16.48 2.15 -10.89
CA ALA A 41 -17.03 2.40 -12.21
C ALA A 41 -17.46 1.10 -12.92
N GLN A 42 -16.68 0.03 -12.80
CA GLN A 42 -17.01 -1.25 -13.44
C GLN A 42 -18.02 -2.10 -12.69
N ASN A 43 -18.08 -1.97 -11.36
CA ASN A 43 -18.93 -2.82 -10.54
C ASN A 43 -19.69 -1.99 -9.51
N SER A 44 -20.94 -1.65 -9.83
CA SER A 44 -21.84 -0.88 -8.97
C SER A 44 -22.16 -1.57 -7.63
N ASN A 45 -21.91 -2.88 -7.50
CA ASN A 45 -22.09 -3.63 -6.26
C ASN A 45 -20.85 -3.62 -5.36
N VAL A 46 -19.69 -3.20 -5.88
CA VAL A 46 -18.46 -3.08 -5.10
C VAL A 46 -18.53 -1.79 -4.30
N LYS A 47 -18.60 -1.94 -2.97
CA LYS A 47 -18.52 -0.83 -2.04
C LYS A 47 -17.07 -0.69 -1.60
N ILE A 48 -16.46 0.44 -1.94
CA ILE A 48 -15.11 0.83 -1.52
C ILE A 48 -15.23 2.13 -0.74
N ASN A 49 -14.66 2.17 0.46
CA ASN A 49 -14.50 3.39 1.22
C ASN A 49 -13.25 4.15 0.73
N GLU A 50 -13.43 5.05 -0.24
CA GLU A 50 -12.35 5.83 -0.84
C GLU A 50 -11.56 6.67 0.18
N ALA A 51 -12.22 7.15 1.24
CA ALA A 51 -11.56 7.88 2.32
C ALA A 51 -10.63 6.98 3.14
N LEU A 52 -11.04 5.72 3.39
CA LEU A 52 -10.19 4.72 4.05
C LEU A 52 -8.98 4.37 3.19
N VAL A 53 -9.17 4.16 1.88
CA VAL A 53 -8.09 3.89 0.92
C VAL A 53 -7.08 5.03 0.93
N GLU A 54 -7.54 6.28 0.80
CA GLU A 54 -6.66 7.45 0.79
C GLU A 54 -5.91 7.61 2.11
N ALA A 55 -6.59 7.53 3.25
CA ALA A 55 -5.95 7.65 4.55
C ALA A 55 -4.92 6.54 4.81
N ALA A 56 -5.25 5.29 4.49
CA ALA A 56 -4.33 4.17 4.67
C ALA A 56 -3.12 4.27 3.74
N ALA A 57 -3.30 4.66 2.47
CA ALA A 57 -2.21 4.86 1.54
C ALA A 57 -1.25 5.98 1.99
N LEU A 58 -1.78 7.11 2.46
CA LEU A 58 -0.97 8.23 2.98
C LEU A 58 -0.21 7.87 4.26
N LEU A 59 -0.70 6.92 5.06
CA LEU A 59 -0.20 6.65 6.41
C LEU A 59 0.50 5.29 6.58
N HIS A 60 0.52 4.42 5.56
CA HIS A 60 1.05 3.06 5.71
C HIS A 60 2.50 3.00 6.19
N ASP A 61 3.31 3.98 5.76
CA ASP A 61 4.73 4.10 6.04
C ASP A 61 5.04 5.18 7.10
N ILE A 62 4.05 5.57 7.93
CA ILE A 62 4.25 6.62 8.95
C ILE A 62 5.31 6.28 10.01
N ASP A 63 5.68 5.01 10.13
CA ASP A 63 6.65 4.51 11.10
C ASP A 63 8.13 4.74 10.73
N LYS A 64 8.44 5.20 9.51
CA LYS A 64 9.83 5.19 8.99
C LYS A 64 10.82 6.08 9.74
N ASN A 65 10.36 7.01 10.57
CA ASN A 65 11.22 7.84 11.42
C ASN A 65 10.84 7.76 12.91
N VAL A 66 10.12 6.70 13.29
CA VAL A 66 9.64 6.50 14.65
C VAL A 66 10.41 5.36 15.31
N THR A 67 10.78 5.56 16.57
CA THR A 67 11.44 4.51 17.37
C THR A 67 10.49 3.34 17.59
N LYS A 68 10.95 2.15 17.23
CA LYS A 68 10.24 0.88 17.42
C LYS A 68 10.29 0.45 18.89
N ARG A 69 9.19 -0.11 19.39
CA ARG A 69 9.20 -0.83 20.68
C ARG A 69 9.84 -2.21 20.52
N ALA A 70 10.21 -2.83 21.63
CA ALA A 70 10.78 -4.17 21.61
C ALA A 70 9.82 -5.16 20.92
N GLY A 71 10.33 -5.88 19.91
CA GLY A 71 9.55 -6.84 19.13
C GLY A 71 8.80 -6.27 17.92
N GLU A 72 8.69 -4.95 17.78
CA GLU A 72 8.02 -4.34 16.62
C GLU A 72 8.87 -4.50 15.35
N ARG A 73 8.25 -5.03 14.31
CA ARG A 73 8.74 -4.93 12.93
C ARG A 73 7.79 -4.02 12.13
N HIS A 74 8.17 -3.68 10.90
CA HIS A 74 7.24 -2.97 10.04
C HIS A 74 6.16 -3.96 9.55
N PRO A 75 4.87 -3.65 9.69
CA PRO A 75 4.26 -2.34 9.96
C PRO A 75 3.71 -2.11 11.38
N ASP A 76 4.09 -2.91 12.38
CA ASP A 76 3.56 -2.90 13.76
C ASP A 76 3.60 -1.50 14.42
N THR A 77 4.69 -0.76 14.21
CA THR A 77 4.83 0.61 14.74
C THR A 77 3.81 1.56 14.11
N ALA A 78 3.53 1.44 12.81
CA ALA A 78 2.53 2.24 12.12
C ALA A 78 1.12 1.88 12.62
N GLU A 79 0.82 0.59 12.75
CA GLU A 79 -0.45 0.09 13.31
C GLU A 79 -0.68 0.68 14.71
N ARG A 80 0.31 0.56 15.60
CA ARG A 80 0.20 1.09 16.96
C ARG A 80 -0.06 2.59 16.97
N ILE A 81 0.70 3.38 16.21
CA ILE A 81 0.53 4.84 16.15
C ILE A 81 -0.91 5.18 15.77
N LEU A 82 -1.44 4.52 14.74
CA LEU A 82 -2.79 4.78 14.24
C LEU A 82 -3.85 4.39 15.27
N LYS A 83 -3.70 3.25 15.97
CA LYS A 83 -4.59 2.86 17.07
C LYS A 83 -4.53 3.83 18.26
N GLU A 84 -3.33 4.27 18.67
CA GLU A 84 -3.15 5.26 19.74
C GLU A 84 -3.80 6.62 19.39
N LEU A 85 -3.96 6.93 18.10
CA LEU A 85 -4.65 8.13 17.60
C LEU A 85 -6.16 7.93 17.37
N GLY A 86 -6.70 6.73 17.58
CA GLY A 86 -8.13 6.41 17.37
C GLY A 86 -8.52 6.13 15.91
N PHE A 87 -7.55 5.80 15.06
CA PHE A 87 -7.74 5.47 13.64
C PHE A 87 -7.69 3.96 13.38
N ASP A 88 -8.42 3.18 14.18
CA ASP A 88 -8.38 1.70 14.16
C ASP A 88 -8.66 1.08 12.79
N GLU A 89 -9.62 1.62 12.04
CA GLU A 89 -9.95 1.14 10.68
C GLU A 89 -8.78 1.31 9.71
N VAL A 90 -8.08 2.45 9.80
CA VAL A 90 -6.88 2.72 9.00
C VAL A 90 -5.75 1.78 9.43
N ALA A 91 -5.59 1.58 10.74
CA ALA A 91 -4.57 0.69 11.29
C ALA A 91 -4.74 -0.76 10.79
N GLU A 92 -5.98 -1.24 10.64
CA GLU A 92 -6.28 -2.59 10.14
C GLU A 92 -5.90 -2.77 8.66
N VAL A 93 -6.07 -1.73 7.84
CA VAL A 93 -5.58 -1.75 6.45
C VAL A 93 -4.05 -1.70 6.41
N VAL A 94 -3.46 -0.78 7.21
CA VAL A 94 -2.01 -0.58 7.24
C VAL A 94 -1.29 -1.82 7.77
N ARG A 95 -1.76 -2.53 8.79
CA ARG A 95 -1.02 -3.70 9.30
C ARG A 95 -0.85 -4.83 8.26
N LYS A 96 -1.64 -4.83 7.19
CA LYS A 96 -1.64 -5.85 6.12
C LYS A 96 -0.84 -5.46 4.89
N HIS A 97 -0.23 -4.27 4.85
CA HIS A 97 0.42 -3.80 3.62
C HIS A 97 1.83 -4.36 3.40
N SER A 98 2.52 -4.86 4.44
CA SER A 98 3.89 -5.38 4.29
C SER A 98 3.95 -6.57 3.34
N LEU A 99 5.08 -6.77 2.64
CA LEU A 99 5.22 -7.84 1.66
C LEU A 99 4.87 -9.23 2.23
N HIS A 100 5.44 -9.59 3.38
CA HIS A 100 5.14 -10.86 4.05
C HIS A 100 3.66 -11.09 4.39
N ALA A 101 2.83 -10.04 4.48
CA ALA A 101 1.42 -10.19 4.85
C ALA A 101 0.67 -11.09 3.86
N ILE A 102 1.04 -11.07 2.57
CA ILE A 102 0.38 -11.91 1.56
C ILE A 102 0.65 -13.42 1.74
N LEU A 103 1.68 -13.78 2.52
CA LEU A 103 2.04 -15.17 2.84
C LEU A 103 1.34 -15.69 4.10
N ASP A 104 0.79 -14.79 4.92
CA ASP A 104 0.14 -15.13 6.18
C ASP A 104 -1.39 -15.12 6.00
N PRO A 105 -2.12 -16.23 6.23
CA PRO A 105 -3.58 -16.28 6.10
C PRO A 105 -4.36 -15.29 6.97
N GLU A 106 -3.79 -14.83 8.08
CA GLU A 106 -4.41 -13.86 8.97
C GLU A 106 -4.18 -12.42 8.50
N LEU A 107 -3.02 -12.15 7.91
CA LEU A 107 -2.62 -10.81 7.45
C LEU A 107 -2.87 -10.57 5.96
N THR A 108 -3.11 -11.61 5.16
CA THR A 108 -3.30 -11.47 3.72
C THR A 108 -4.47 -10.52 3.41
N PRO A 109 -4.32 -9.57 2.47
CA PRO A 109 -5.39 -8.64 2.11
C PRO A 109 -6.68 -9.34 1.69
N LYS A 110 -7.81 -9.01 2.34
CA LYS A 110 -9.13 -9.63 2.10
C LYS A 110 -10.11 -8.64 1.51
N THR A 111 -10.19 -7.42 2.06
CA THR A 111 -11.08 -6.37 1.57
C THR A 111 -10.51 -5.66 0.34
N TRP A 112 -11.35 -4.94 -0.40
CA TRP A 112 -10.87 -4.16 -1.55
C TRP A 112 -9.91 -3.07 -1.11
N GLU A 113 -10.17 -2.40 0.01
CA GLU A 113 -9.30 -1.37 0.56
C GLU A 113 -7.91 -1.90 0.89
N GLU A 114 -7.84 -3.07 1.55
CA GLU A 114 -6.58 -3.75 1.86
C GLU A 114 -5.83 -4.15 0.59
N LYS A 115 -6.53 -4.75 -0.37
CA LYS A 115 -5.97 -5.22 -1.64
C LYS A 115 -5.40 -4.07 -2.47
N ILE A 116 -6.17 -2.98 -2.59
CA ILE A 116 -5.79 -1.78 -3.34
C ILE A 116 -4.53 -1.15 -2.75
N VAL A 117 -4.52 -0.89 -1.43
CA VAL A 117 -3.37 -0.24 -0.77
C VAL A 117 -2.14 -1.14 -0.84
N TYR A 118 -2.30 -2.43 -0.59
CA TYR A 118 -1.21 -3.40 -0.72
C TYR A 118 -0.60 -3.38 -2.12
N LEU A 119 -1.43 -3.53 -3.17
CA LEU A 119 -0.93 -3.61 -4.55
C LEU A 119 -0.30 -2.30 -4.99
N ALA A 120 -0.93 -1.15 -4.68
CA ALA A 120 -0.41 0.15 -5.06
C ALA A 120 1.00 0.39 -4.49
N ASP A 121 1.26 0.02 -3.24
CA ASP A 121 2.62 0.06 -2.67
C ASP A 121 3.59 -0.86 -3.44
N LYS A 122 3.20 -2.09 -3.75
CA LYS A 122 4.03 -3.04 -4.53
C LYS A 122 4.20 -2.69 -6.00
N MET A 123 3.54 -1.64 -6.49
CA MET A 123 3.72 -1.11 -7.83
C MET A 123 4.51 0.19 -7.88
N THR A 124 4.84 0.77 -6.71
CA THR A 124 5.33 2.15 -6.63
C THR A 124 6.63 2.24 -5.85
N LYS A 125 7.58 3.02 -6.38
CA LYS A 125 8.81 3.43 -5.65
C LYS A 125 8.80 4.92 -5.38
N TYR A 126 9.12 5.71 -6.41
CA TYR A 126 8.97 7.17 -6.44
C TYR A 126 8.02 7.61 -7.55
N GLU A 127 7.53 6.64 -8.32
CA GLU A 127 6.62 6.72 -9.45
C GLU A 127 5.99 5.33 -9.61
N VAL A 128 4.90 5.24 -10.38
CA VAL A 128 4.23 3.97 -10.68
C VAL A 128 5.03 3.20 -11.73
N ILE A 129 5.59 2.06 -11.33
CA ILE A 129 6.47 1.22 -12.17
C ILE A 129 5.92 -0.19 -12.42
N GLY A 130 4.86 -0.58 -11.72
CA GLY A 130 4.25 -1.91 -11.82
C GLY A 130 4.99 -2.99 -11.02
N VAL A 131 4.31 -4.12 -10.81
CA VAL A 131 4.80 -5.21 -9.93
C VAL A 131 6.11 -5.80 -10.46
N ASP A 132 6.18 -6.13 -11.74
CA ASP A 132 7.37 -6.77 -12.33
C ASP A 132 8.62 -5.91 -12.18
N HIS A 133 8.52 -4.60 -12.46
CA HIS A 133 9.65 -3.70 -12.31
C HIS A 133 10.00 -3.51 -10.84
N ARG A 134 9.00 -3.36 -9.95
CA ARG A 134 9.24 -3.21 -8.51
C ARG A 134 10.01 -4.41 -7.94
N PHE A 135 9.58 -5.63 -8.24
CA PHE A 135 10.26 -6.85 -7.80
C PHE A 135 11.65 -6.99 -8.45
N LYS A 136 11.81 -6.63 -9.72
CA LYS A 136 13.13 -6.60 -10.37
C LYS A 136 14.12 -5.67 -9.66
N LEU A 137 13.66 -4.56 -9.08
CA LEU A 137 14.51 -3.70 -8.26
C LEU A 137 14.93 -4.41 -6.95
N TRP A 138 14.00 -5.08 -6.26
CA TRP A 138 14.33 -5.83 -5.04
C TRP A 138 15.28 -7.00 -5.29
N TYR A 139 15.12 -7.76 -6.39
CA TYR A 139 16.03 -8.85 -6.74
C TYR A 139 17.46 -8.38 -7.06
N LYS A 140 17.66 -7.10 -7.37
CA LYS A 140 19.00 -6.51 -7.59
C LYS A 140 19.67 -6.07 -6.29
N GLU A 141 18.93 -6.02 -5.18
CA GLU A 141 19.49 -5.67 -3.88
C GLU A 141 20.24 -6.87 -3.27
N HIS A 142 21.29 -6.59 -2.49
CA HIS A 142 22.00 -7.62 -1.74
C HIS A 142 21.21 -7.93 -0.46
N LEU A 143 20.24 -8.83 -0.57
CA LEU A 143 19.31 -9.19 0.51
C LEU A 143 19.75 -10.46 1.25
N PRO A 144 19.42 -10.59 2.55
CA PRO A 144 19.62 -11.85 3.27
C PRO A 144 18.76 -12.99 2.69
N PRO A 145 19.17 -14.26 2.84
CA PRO A 145 18.48 -15.40 2.23
C PRO A 145 16.97 -15.49 2.57
N GLU A 146 16.60 -15.11 3.79
CA GLU A 146 15.22 -15.12 4.26
C GLU A 146 14.36 -14.09 3.49
N ALA A 147 14.89 -12.91 3.21
CA ALA A 147 14.21 -11.89 2.43
C ALA A 147 14.10 -12.27 0.95
N VAL A 148 15.12 -12.94 0.40
CA VAL A 148 15.06 -13.51 -0.96
C VAL A 148 13.97 -14.59 -1.06
N LYS A 149 13.88 -15.46 -0.05
CA LYS A 149 12.82 -16.46 0.04
C LYS A 149 11.43 -15.80 0.10
N GLU A 150 11.25 -14.81 0.97
CA GLU A 150 10.00 -14.05 1.09
C GLU A 150 9.61 -13.41 -0.25
N LEU A 151 10.54 -12.79 -0.96
CA LEU A 151 10.30 -12.20 -2.29
C LEU A 151 9.84 -13.24 -3.30
N ASN A 152 10.54 -14.38 -3.39
CA ASN A 152 10.23 -15.45 -4.33
C ASN A 152 8.84 -16.06 -4.06
N GLU A 153 8.49 -16.26 -2.80
CA GLU A 153 7.18 -16.81 -2.40
C GLU A 153 6.04 -15.79 -2.58
N SER A 154 6.32 -14.51 -2.35
CA SER A 154 5.32 -13.44 -2.45
C SER A 154 5.01 -13.08 -3.90
N PHE A 155 6.02 -13.04 -4.79
CA PHE A 155 5.86 -12.59 -6.18
C PHE A 155 4.66 -13.22 -6.92
N PRO A 156 4.50 -14.56 -7.00
CA PRO A 156 3.36 -15.16 -7.69
C PRO A 156 2.01 -14.77 -7.07
N LYS A 157 1.94 -14.60 -5.75
CA LYS A 157 0.72 -14.16 -5.06
C LYS A 157 0.41 -12.69 -5.33
N VAL A 158 1.43 -11.82 -5.37
CA VAL A 158 1.24 -10.41 -5.74
C VAL A 158 0.77 -10.30 -7.19
N LYS A 159 1.32 -11.10 -8.11
CA LYS A 159 0.84 -11.16 -9.50
C LYS A 159 -0.59 -11.68 -9.60
N GLN A 160 -0.99 -12.65 -8.78
CA GLN A 160 -2.38 -13.09 -8.72
C GLN A 160 -3.32 -11.96 -8.26
N LEU A 161 -2.94 -11.22 -7.21
CA LEU A 161 -3.70 -10.08 -6.71
C LEU A 161 -3.78 -8.94 -7.75
N GLU A 162 -2.68 -8.68 -8.47
CA GLU A 162 -2.66 -7.72 -9.57
C GLU A 162 -3.70 -8.09 -10.65
N GLN A 163 -3.72 -9.35 -11.08
CA GLN A 163 -4.70 -9.81 -12.07
C GLN A 163 -6.13 -9.76 -11.54
N GLU A 164 -6.36 -10.08 -10.27
CA GLU A 164 -7.67 -9.95 -9.63
C GLU A 164 -8.18 -8.49 -9.70
N ILE A 165 -7.34 -7.52 -9.30
CA ILE A 165 -7.70 -6.10 -9.33
C ILE A 165 -7.93 -5.64 -10.77
N TYR A 166 -7.05 -5.98 -11.71
CA TYR A 166 -7.17 -5.56 -13.11
C TYR A 166 -8.44 -6.09 -13.77
N GLN A 167 -8.77 -7.36 -13.54
CA GLN A 167 -9.99 -7.97 -14.07
C GLN A 167 -11.25 -7.32 -13.48
N ALA A 168 -11.27 -7.11 -12.16
CA ALA A 168 -12.41 -6.49 -11.49
C ALA A 168 -12.59 -5.01 -11.88
N ALA A 169 -11.49 -4.30 -12.13
CA ALA A 169 -11.49 -2.89 -12.52
C ALA A 169 -11.61 -2.67 -14.04
N GLY A 170 -11.55 -3.74 -14.85
CA GLY A 170 -11.61 -3.66 -16.31
C GLY A 170 -10.49 -2.81 -16.90
N ILE A 171 -9.27 -2.93 -16.37
CA ILE A 171 -8.09 -2.17 -16.79
C ILE A 171 -6.91 -3.09 -17.09
N THR A 172 -5.90 -2.53 -17.72
CA THR A 172 -4.58 -3.12 -17.95
C THR A 172 -3.49 -2.20 -17.40
N PHE A 173 -2.24 -2.64 -17.46
CA PHE A 173 -1.12 -1.77 -17.11
C PHE A 173 -0.96 -0.60 -18.09
N ILE A 174 -1.43 -0.72 -19.34
CA ILE A 174 -1.38 0.38 -20.31
C ILE A 174 -2.25 1.55 -19.84
N ASP A 175 -3.46 1.28 -19.34
CA ASP A 175 -4.34 2.32 -18.79
C ASP A 175 -3.69 3.07 -17.62
N ILE A 176 -2.90 2.36 -16.80
CA ILE A 176 -2.14 2.96 -15.69
C ILE A 176 -0.99 3.80 -16.24
N GLN A 177 -0.27 3.32 -17.25
CA GLN A 177 0.80 4.11 -17.87
C GLN A 177 0.24 5.39 -18.51
N GLU A 178 -0.89 5.32 -19.20
CA GLU A 178 -1.54 6.49 -19.81
C GLU A 178 -1.98 7.53 -18.79
N GLU A 179 -2.46 7.10 -17.62
CA GLU A 179 -2.84 8.01 -16.52
C GLU A 179 -1.61 8.66 -15.86
N PHE A 180 -0.54 7.90 -15.61
CA PHE A 180 0.60 8.34 -14.80
C PHE A 180 1.81 8.85 -15.60
N GLN A 181 1.83 8.71 -16.93
CA GLN A 181 2.86 9.30 -17.81
C GLN A 181 2.48 10.69 -18.34
N GLN A 182 1.31 11.24 -17.98
CA GLN A 182 0.85 12.57 -18.38
C GLN A 182 1.27 13.71 -17.41
N ALA A 183 2.16 13.43 -16.45
CA ALA A 183 2.67 14.41 -15.48
C ALA A 183 4.07 14.94 -15.84
#